data_AF-A0A8B8C6R6-F1
#
_entry.id   AF-A0A8B8C6R6-F1
#
_cell.length_a   1.000
_cell.length_b   1.000
_cell.length_c   1.000
_cell.angle_alpha   90.00
_cell.angle_beta   90.00
_cell.angle_gamma   90.00
#
_symmetry.space_group_name_H-M   'P 1'
#
loop_
_entity.id
_entity.type
_entity.pdbx_description
1 polymer ?
#
loop_
_entity_poly.entity_id
_entity_poly.type
_entity_poly.pdbx_seq_one_letter_code
_entity_poly.pdbx_strand_id
1 'polypeptide(L)'
;MSDYPVKLILTATLNVFLDLCEVEVYACPDGFFGPQCVNKCNNTCCGCNIISGSCENGCLPGWKGNYCHEKCRNNTYGPECSFHCEHCRGSQPCHHTNGSCMNGCADGFKGEICSERWDFGYYGFECRDQCSSFCKTSRDCDHVTGFCIDGCKSGWQGNDCLEV
;
A
#
# COMPACT_ATOMS: atom_id res chain seq x y z
N MET A 1 -2.20 27.23 27.64
CA MET A 1 -1.93 27.83 26.33
C MET A 1 -0.47 28.23 26.33
N SER A 2 0.35 27.52 25.57
CA SER A 2 1.80 27.71 25.53
C SER A 2 2.16 28.62 24.34
N ASP A 3 2.63 29.83 24.65
CA ASP A 3 3.19 30.75 23.66
C ASP A 3 4.48 30.16 23.08
N TYR A 4 4.49 29.87 21.79
CA TYR A 4 5.73 29.63 21.05
C TYR A 4 6.20 30.96 20.46
N PRO A 5 7.45 31.38 20.68
CA PRO A 5 7.95 32.62 20.10
C PRO A 5 8.11 32.45 18.58
N VAL A 6 7.23 33.07 17.80
CA VAL A 6 7.39 33.20 16.35
C VAL A 6 8.38 34.34 16.09
N LYS A 7 9.52 34.03 15.47
CA LYS A 7 10.53 35.02 15.10
C LYS A 7 10.38 35.38 13.63
N LEU A 8 9.75 36.52 13.33
CA LEU A 8 9.78 37.09 11.98
C LEU A 8 11.09 37.87 11.78
N ILE A 9 11.83 37.52 10.73
CA ILE A 9 13.02 38.25 10.28
C ILE A 9 12.69 38.85 8.91
N LEU A 10 12.56 40.17 8.84
CA LEU A 10 12.37 40.92 7.60
C LEU A 10 13.72 41.50 7.16
N THR A 11 14.19 41.14 5.97
CA THR A 11 15.45 41.64 5.39
C THR A 11 15.17 42.51 4.17
N ALA A 12 15.52 43.79 4.23
CA ALA A 12 15.49 44.72 3.09
C ALA A 12 16.86 44.76 2.39
N THR A 13 16.87 44.72 1.05
CA THR A 13 18.11 44.64 0.23
C THR A 13 18.46 45.94 -0.51
N LEU A 14 17.70 47.02 -0.30
CA LEU A 14 17.91 48.38 -0.82
C LEU A 14 17.45 49.38 0.25
N ASN A 15 17.80 50.67 0.10
CA ASN A 15 17.32 51.78 0.95
C ASN A 15 15.81 52.01 0.76
N VAL A 16 15.02 51.02 1.14
CA VAL A 16 13.56 51.01 1.09
C VAL A 16 13.08 50.93 2.53
N PHE A 17 12.26 51.91 2.93
CA PHE A 17 11.50 51.85 4.17
C PHE A 17 10.30 50.93 3.95
N LEU A 18 10.26 49.82 4.68
CA LEU A 18 9.09 48.93 4.76
C LEU A 18 8.20 49.42 5.89
N ASP A 19 7.17 50.20 5.55
CA ASP A 19 6.08 50.54 6.48
C ASP A 19 4.99 49.46 6.39
N LEU A 20 5.02 48.51 7.33
CA LEU A 20 3.94 47.55 7.56
C LEU A 20 2.99 48.16 8.61
N CYS A 21 1.75 48.45 8.21
CA CYS A 21 0.75 49.01 9.14
C CYS A 21 0.24 47.97 10.15
N GLU A 22 0.16 46.70 9.76
CA GLU A 22 -0.27 45.60 10.63
C GLU A 22 0.25 44.25 10.08
N VAL A 23 0.67 43.35 10.98
CA VAL A 23 1.08 41.99 10.65
C VAL A 23 0.38 41.04 11.63
N GLU A 24 -0.53 40.23 11.11
CA GLU A 24 -1.18 39.17 11.88
C GLU A 24 -0.56 37.81 11.55
N VAL A 25 -0.16 37.09 12.59
CA VAL A 25 0.38 35.73 12.48
C VAL A 25 -0.64 34.77 13.04
N TYR A 26 -1.13 33.87 12.20
CA TYR A 26 -2.07 32.84 12.59
C TYR A 26 -1.32 31.52 12.80
N ALA A 27 -1.49 30.93 13.98
CA ALA A 27 -0.94 29.63 14.32
C ALA A 27 -1.97 28.82 15.11
N CYS A 28 -1.98 27.51 14.88
CA CYS A 28 -2.79 26.58 15.65
C CYS A 28 -1.91 25.58 16.40
N PRO A 29 -2.38 25.05 17.55
CA PRO A 29 -1.76 23.86 18.13
C PRO A 29 -1.76 22.70 17.13
N ASP A 30 -0.78 21.81 17.25
CA ASP A 30 -0.65 20.64 16.38
C ASP A 30 -1.96 19.85 16.31
N GLY A 31 -2.40 19.60 15.07
CA GLY A 31 -3.63 18.86 14.79
C GLY A 31 -4.91 19.68 14.88
N PHE A 32 -4.84 21.02 14.91
CA PHE A 32 -6.01 21.91 14.85
C PHE A 32 -5.92 22.90 13.68
N PHE A 33 -7.09 23.35 13.20
CA PHE A 33 -7.21 24.29 12.08
C PHE A 33 -8.46 25.17 12.19
N GLY A 34 -8.53 26.16 11.31
CA GLY A 34 -9.66 27.07 11.15
C GLY A 34 -9.62 28.25 12.13
N PRO A 35 -10.64 29.13 12.09
CA PRO A 35 -10.69 30.30 12.96
C PRO A 35 -10.68 29.86 14.43
N GLN A 36 -9.80 30.48 15.22
CA GLN A 36 -9.60 30.15 16.64
C GLN A 36 -9.20 28.69 16.92
N CYS A 37 -8.76 27.94 15.89
CA CYS A 37 -8.29 26.55 16.02
C CYS A 37 -9.33 25.59 16.63
N VAL A 38 -10.61 25.82 16.36
CA VAL A 38 -11.71 25.02 16.91
C VAL A 38 -11.91 23.68 16.22
N ASN A 39 -11.40 23.54 14.98
CA ASN A 39 -11.55 22.31 14.21
C ASN A 39 -10.31 21.43 14.37
N LYS A 40 -10.54 20.12 14.40
CA LYS A 40 -9.47 19.13 14.55
C LYS A 40 -9.10 18.54 13.20
N CYS A 41 -7.81 18.52 12.90
CA CYS A 41 -7.29 17.85 11.73
C CYS A 41 -7.51 16.33 11.82
N ASN A 42 -7.69 15.72 10.65
CA ASN A 42 -7.76 14.29 10.55
C ASN A 42 -6.43 13.65 10.97
N ASN A 43 -6.47 12.58 11.76
CA ASN A 43 -5.28 11.90 12.26
C ASN A 43 -4.56 11.06 11.18
N THR A 44 -5.16 10.88 10.01
CA THR A 44 -4.56 10.19 8.86
C THR A 44 -3.85 11.14 7.89
N CYS A 45 -3.70 12.40 8.29
CA CYS A 45 -3.06 13.48 7.54
C CYS A 45 -1.56 13.58 7.88
N CYS A 46 -0.68 13.77 6.87
CA CYS A 46 0.74 14.05 7.10
C CYS A 46 1.00 15.54 7.43
N GLY A 47 0.25 16.08 8.37
CA GLY A 47 0.19 17.52 8.62
C GLY A 47 -0.89 18.19 7.78
N CYS A 48 -1.68 19.03 8.43
CA CYS A 48 -2.83 19.71 7.84
C CYS A 48 -2.57 21.21 7.73
N ASN A 49 -3.18 21.82 6.73
CA ASN A 49 -3.22 23.27 6.57
C ASN A 49 -4.01 23.90 7.73
N ILE A 50 -3.42 24.87 8.42
CA ILE A 50 -4.02 25.50 9.62
C ILE A 50 -5.24 26.37 9.32
N ILE A 51 -5.48 26.72 8.05
CA ILE A 51 -6.63 27.53 7.60
C ILE A 51 -7.75 26.61 7.11
N SER A 52 -7.46 25.76 6.12
CA SER A 52 -8.45 24.93 5.43
C SER A 52 -8.64 23.54 6.05
N GLY A 53 -7.65 23.04 6.79
CA GLY A 53 -7.61 21.66 7.28
C GLY A 53 -7.18 20.63 6.23
N SER A 54 -6.81 21.05 5.01
CA SER A 54 -6.40 20.14 3.94
C SER A 54 -5.04 19.50 4.18
N CYS A 55 -4.88 18.26 3.73
CA CYS A 55 -3.68 17.44 3.85
C CYS A 55 -2.75 17.64 2.66
N GLU A 56 -2.15 18.82 2.54
CA GLU A 56 -1.30 19.20 1.41
C GLU A 56 -0.01 18.38 1.33
N ASN A 57 0.47 17.90 2.48
CA ASN A 57 1.62 17.01 2.57
C ASN A 57 1.27 15.52 2.30
N GLY A 58 0.03 15.24 1.90
CA GLY A 58 -0.47 13.90 1.62
C GLY A 58 -1.01 13.15 2.83
N CYS A 59 -1.38 11.89 2.60
CA CYS A 59 -2.01 11.02 3.58
C CYS A 59 -1.08 9.94 4.12
N LEU A 60 -1.39 9.46 5.33
CA LEU A 60 -0.81 8.22 5.85
C LEU A 60 -1.17 7.04 4.93
N PRO A 61 -0.31 6.01 4.83
CA PRO A 61 -0.58 4.84 4.01
C PRO A 61 -1.96 4.22 4.29
N GLY A 62 -2.67 3.86 3.23
CA GLY A 62 -4.02 3.30 3.31
C GLY A 62 -5.15 4.32 3.33
N TRP A 63 -4.83 5.60 3.13
CA TRP A 63 -5.77 6.72 3.04
C TRP A 63 -5.44 7.61 1.85
N LYS A 64 -6.44 8.33 1.34
CA LYS A 64 -6.32 9.29 0.24
C LYS A 64 -7.32 10.44 0.33
N GLY A 65 -7.18 11.38 -0.59
CA GLY A 65 -8.06 12.54 -0.78
C GLY A 65 -7.61 13.76 0.01
N ASN A 66 -8.17 14.93 -0.32
CA ASN A 66 -7.69 16.23 0.18
C ASN A 66 -7.68 16.38 1.71
N TYR A 67 -8.44 15.56 2.43
CA TYR A 67 -8.53 15.54 3.89
C TYR A 67 -8.20 14.17 4.49
N CYS A 68 -7.71 13.22 3.70
CA CYS A 68 -7.37 11.85 4.10
C CYS A 68 -8.49 11.02 4.75
N HIS A 69 -9.77 11.36 4.50
CA HIS A 69 -10.92 10.62 5.03
C HIS A 69 -11.23 9.34 4.25
N GLU A 70 -10.66 9.17 3.05
CA GLU A 70 -10.97 8.04 2.20
C GLU A 70 -9.99 6.90 2.45
N LYS A 71 -10.47 5.85 3.12
CA LYS A 71 -9.73 4.58 3.22
C LYS A 71 -9.57 3.97 1.82
N CYS A 72 -8.43 3.35 1.53
CA CYS A 72 -8.26 2.60 0.27
C CYS A 72 -9.32 1.50 0.12
N ARG A 73 -9.82 1.37 -1.11
CA ARG A 73 -10.89 0.44 -1.53
C ARG A 73 -10.49 -0.25 -2.84
N ASN A 74 -11.33 -1.14 -3.35
CA ASN A 74 -11.10 -1.81 -4.63
C ASN A 74 -9.75 -2.54 -4.68
N ASN A 75 -9.42 -3.27 -3.60
CA ASN A 75 -8.18 -4.03 -3.50
C ASN A 75 -6.93 -3.17 -3.76
N THR A 76 -6.86 -2.00 -3.12
CA THR A 76 -5.67 -1.14 -3.14
C THR A 76 -5.15 -0.88 -1.73
N TYR A 77 -3.86 -0.57 -1.64
CA TYR A 77 -3.18 -0.28 -0.38
C TYR A 77 -2.02 0.71 -0.54
N GLY A 78 -1.46 1.14 0.60
CA GLY A 78 -0.27 1.97 0.65
C GLY A 78 -0.53 3.47 0.42
N PRO A 79 0.53 4.26 0.15
CA PRO A 79 0.42 5.70 -0.06
C PRO A 79 -0.49 6.03 -1.25
N GLU A 80 -1.46 6.92 -1.04
CA GLU A 80 -2.46 7.33 -2.04
C GLU A 80 -3.18 6.15 -2.73
N CYS A 81 -3.22 4.98 -2.07
CA CYS A 81 -3.79 3.75 -2.61
C CYS A 81 -3.15 3.30 -3.94
N SER A 82 -1.84 3.51 -4.10
CA SER A 82 -1.12 3.30 -5.37
C SER A 82 -0.76 1.84 -5.66
N PHE A 83 -0.88 0.93 -4.67
CA PHE A 83 -0.58 -0.49 -4.84
C PHE A 83 -1.86 -1.33 -4.90
N HIS A 84 -1.82 -2.44 -5.64
CA HIS A 84 -2.94 -3.38 -5.75
C HIS A 84 -2.69 -4.65 -4.93
N CYS A 85 -3.73 -5.13 -4.25
CA CYS A 85 -3.69 -6.45 -3.65
C CYS A 85 -3.60 -7.51 -4.75
N GLU A 86 -2.75 -8.51 -4.55
CA GLU A 86 -2.55 -9.59 -5.51
C GLU A 86 -3.29 -10.85 -5.06
N HIS A 87 -2.55 -11.87 -4.65
CA HIS A 87 -3.02 -13.24 -4.47
C HIS A 87 -3.53 -13.53 -3.06
N CYS A 88 -4.37 -12.65 -2.50
CA CYS A 88 -5.04 -12.94 -1.23
C CYS A 88 -6.10 -14.05 -1.38
N ARG A 89 -6.16 -14.94 -0.39
CA ARG A 89 -7.11 -16.06 -0.38
C ARG A 89 -8.57 -15.59 -0.40
N GLY A 90 -9.38 -16.26 -1.23
CA GLY A 90 -10.83 -16.03 -1.29
C GLY A 90 -11.23 -14.66 -1.84
N SER A 91 -10.37 -14.04 -2.65
CA SER A 91 -10.57 -12.72 -3.26
C SER A 91 -10.89 -11.61 -2.25
N GLN A 92 -10.47 -11.79 -1.00
CA GLN A 92 -10.66 -10.81 0.06
C GLN A 92 -9.72 -9.62 -0.15
N PRO A 93 -10.15 -8.40 0.23
CA PRO A 93 -9.27 -7.25 0.20
C PRO A 93 -8.12 -7.43 1.18
N CYS A 94 -6.91 -7.11 0.71
CA CYS A 94 -5.74 -7.02 1.56
C CYS A 94 -5.85 -5.86 2.54
N HIS A 95 -4.98 -5.86 3.55
CA HIS A 95 -4.92 -4.80 4.53
C HIS A 95 -4.49 -3.49 3.87
N HIS A 96 -5.36 -2.48 3.93
CA HIS A 96 -5.22 -1.23 3.18
C HIS A 96 -3.94 -0.43 3.42
N THR A 97 -3.24 -0.60 4.56
CA THR A 97 -2.02 0.17 4.84
C THR A 97 -0.76 -0.49 4.31
N ASN A 98 -0.64 -1.81 4.40
CA ASN A 98 0.60 -2.57 4.18
C ASN A 98 0.46 -3.69 3.15
N GLY A 99 -0.75 -3.97 2.68
CA GLY A 99 -1.02 -4.97 1.64
C GLY A 99 -1.13 -6.40 2.14
N SER A 100 -1.08 -6.65 3.45
CA SER A 100 -1.03 -8.03 3.94
C SER A 100 -2.37 -8.76 3.82
N CYS A 101 -2.32 -10.07 3.58
CA CYS A 101 -3.51 -10.91 3.43
C CYS A 101 -3.86 -11.61 4.75
N MET A 102 -4.91 -11.14 5.44
CA MET A 102 -5.31 -11.66 6.77
C MET A 102 -5.69 -13.15 6.79
N ASN A 103 -6.11 -13.71 5.66
CA ASN A 103 -6.50 -15.11 5.52
C ASN A 103 -5.45 -15.96 4.78
N GLY A 104 -4.24 -15.41 4.61
CA GLY A 104 -3.17 -16.04 3.84
C GLY A 104 -3.36 -15.90 2.32
N CYS A 105 -2.51 -16.63 1.60
CA CYS A 105 -2.40 -16.55 0.14
C CYS A 105 -3.28 -17.55 -0.58
N ALA A 106 -3.59 -17.25 -1.85
CA ALA A 106 -4.10 -18.21 -2.79
C ALA A 106 -3.05 -19.31 -3.08
N ASP A 107 -3.52 -20.44 -3.59
CA ASP A 107 -2.67 -21.58 -3.93
C ASP A 107 -1.54 -21.15 -4.88
N GLY A 108 -0.33 -21.67 -4.64
CA GLY A 108 0.86 -21.27 -5.40
C GLY A 108 1.58 -20.00 -4.92
N PHE A 109 1.01 -19.21 -3.99
CA PHE A 109 1.62 -17.96 -3.51
C PHE A 109 2.01 -17.98 -2.02
N LYS A 110 3.03 -17.19 -1.67
CA LYS A 110 3.58 -17.05 -0.31
C LYS A 110 3.97 -15.60 0.01
N GLY A 111 4.31 -15.37 1.29
CA GLY A 111 4.68 -14.08 1.83
C GLY A 111 3.50 -13.30 2.41
N GLU A 112 3.79 -12.25 3.18
CA GLU A 112 2.77 -11.44 3.88
C GLU A 112 1.76 -10.79 2.92
N ILE A 113 2.23 -10.35 1.75
CA ILE A 113 1.42 -9.69 0.72
C ILE A 113 1.09 -10.62 -0.47
N CYS A 114 1.49 -11.90 -0.40
CA CYS A 114 1.23 -12.91 -1.42
C CYS A 114 1.74 -12.60 -2.84
N SER A 115 2.87 -11.89 -2.94
CA SER A 115 3.51 -11.54 -4.22
C SER A 115 4.56 -12.55 -4.68
N GLU A 116 4.96 -13.48 -3.80
CA GLU A 116 5.97 -14.48 -4.11
C GLU A 116 5.32 -15.80 -4.52
N ARG A 117 5.90 -16.47 -5.50
CA ARG A 117 5.54 -17.86 -5.82
C ARG A 117 6.31 -18.80 -4.90
N TRP A 118 5.72 -19.96 -4.62
CA TRP A 118 6.46 -21.06 -3.99
C TRP A 118 7.52 -21.65 -4.92
N ASP A 119 8.40 -22.46 -4.32
CA ASP A 119 9.60 -22.97 -4.98
C ASP A 119 9.27 -23.94 -6.13
N PHE A 120 10.18 -24.01 -7.10
CA PHE A 120 10.04 -24.86 -8.29
C PHE A 120 9.82 -26.34 -7.92
N GLY A 121 8.91 -27.00 -8.64
CA GLY A 121 8.65 -28.42 -8.48
C GLY A 121 7.52 -28.80 -7.52
N TYR A 122 6.82 -27.81 -6.98
CA TYR A 122 5.65 -28.02 -6.12
C TYR A 122 4.46 -27.20 -6.59
N TYR A 123 3.25 -27.66 -6.26
CA TYR A 123 2.00 -27.00 -6.60
C TYR A 123 0.95 -27.16 -5.49
N GLY A 124 -0.17 -26.43 -5.62
CA GLY A 124 -1.32 -26.54 -4.73
C GLY A 124 -1.21 -25.72 -3.43
N PHE A 125 -2.06 -26.05 -2.46
CA PHE A 125 -2.13 -25.33 -1.18
C PHE A 125 -0.85 -25.53 -0.36
N GLU A 126 -0.17 -24.43 -0.01
CA GLU A 126 1.12 -24.44 0.70
C GLU A 126 2.21 -25.28 0.02
N CYS A 127 2.09 -25.52 -1.30
CA CYS A 127 3.05 -26.32 -2.08
C CYS A 127 3.37 -27.70 -1.49
N ARG A 128 2.34 -28.39 -0.98
CA ARG A 128 2.49 -29.75 -0.46
C ARG A 128 2.60 -30.81 -1.56
N ASP A 129 2.06 -30.53 -2.74
CA ASP A 129 2.02 -31.48 -3.84
C ASP A 129 3.25 -31.28 -4.74
N GLN A 130 3.85 -32.38 -5.18
CA GLN A 130 5.07 -32.33 -5.98
C GLN A 130 4.75 -32.57 -7.46
N CYS A 131 5.22 -31.68 -8.34
CA CYS A 131 5.05 -31.81 -9.79
C CYS A 131 5.57 -33.17 -10.30
N SER A 132 5.02 -33.73 -11.38
CA SER A 132 5.52 -34.99 -11.93
C SER A 132 6.97 -34.90 -12.42
N SER A 133 7.79 -35.93 -12.14
CA SER A 133 9.12 -36.07 -12.75
C SER A 133 9.06 -36.40 -14.25
N PHE A 134 7.87 -36.73 -14.76
CA PHE A 134 7.62 -37.09 -16.15
C PHE A 134 7.10 -35.93 -17.00
N CYS A 135 6.97 -34.74 -16.42
CA CYS A 135 6.95 -33.50 -17.20
C CYS A 135 8.18 -33.44 -18.12
N LYS A 136 8.02 -32.86 -19.31
CA LYS A 136 9.06 -32.78 -20.34
C LYS A 136 10.34 -32.15 -19.78
N THR A 137 10.20 -31.01 -19.11
CA THR A 137 11.18 -30.50 -18.15
C THR A 137 10.81 -31.07 -16.78
N SER A 138 11.72 -31.83 -16.16
CA SER A 138 11.41 -32.59 -14.93
C SER A 138 10.94 -31.68 -13.80
N ARG A 139 9.79 -32.00 -13.19
CA ARG A 139 9.15 -31.20 -12.13
C ARG A 139 8.72 -29.79 -12.58
N ASP A 140 8.75 -29.48 -13.86
CA ASP A 140 8.31 -28.19 -14.38
C ASP A 140 6.80 -28.19 -14.63
N CYS A 141 6.06 -27.74 -13.61
CA CYS A 141 4.61 -27.69 -13.67
C CYS A 141 4.08 -26.36 -13.15
N ASP A 142 2.85 -26.04 -13.56
CA ASP A 142 2.14 -24.90 -13.03
C ASP A 142 1.90 -25.07 -11.52
N HIS A 143 2.46 -24.14 -10.74
CA HIS A 143 2.39 -24.08 -9.28
C HIS A 143 0.98 -24.04 -8.66
N VAL A 144 -0.07 -23.79 -9.45
CA VAL A 144 -1.45 -23.81 -8.95
C VAL A 144 -2.11 -25.15 -9.29
N THR A 145 -2.04 -25.57 -10.55
CA THR A 145 -2.80 -26.71 -11.09
C THR A 145 -2.04 -28.03 -11.11
N GLY A 146 -0.70 -28.01 -11.03
CA GLY A 146 0.15 -29.19 -11.16
C GLY A 146 0.42 -29.61 -12.60
N PHE A 147 -0.07 -28.86 -13.59
CA PHE A 147 0.01 -29.27 -15.00
C PHE A 147 1.39 -28.98 -15.58
N CYS A 148 1.96 -29.96 -16.30
CA CYS A 148 3.27 -29.82 -16.89
C CYS A 148 3.26 -28.76 -18.00
N ILE A 149 4.13 -27.75 -17.89
CA ILE A 149 4.12 -26.56 -18.76
C ILE A 149 4.38 -26.94 -20.23
N ASP A 150 5.34 -27.82 -20.46
CA ASP A 150 5.75 -28.27 -21.80
C ASP A 150 5.21 -29.66 -22.18
N GLY A 151 4.20 -30.15 -21.46
CA GLY A 151 3.64 -31.49 -21.62
C GLY A 151 4.54 -32.61 -21.09
N CYS A 152 4.34 -33.83 -21.61
CA CYS A 152 4.93 -35.05 -21.04
C CYS A 152 6.16 -35.57 -21.79
N LYS A 153 7.02 -36.29 -21.07
CA LYS A 153 8.04 -37.17 -21.66
C LYS A 153 7.36 -38.32 -22.43
N SER A 154 8.08 -38.90 -23.37
CA SER A 154 7.60 -40.03 -24.18
C SER A 154 7.11 -41.18 -23.31
N GLY A 155 5.92 -41.69 -23.60
CA GLY A 155 5.28 -42.78 -22.84
C GLY A 155 4.54 -42.31 -21.59
N TRP A 156 4.33 -41.00 -21.42
CA TRP A 156 3.48 -40.43 -20.38
C TRP A 156 2.41 -39.53 -20.98
N GLN A 157 1.23 -39.50 -20.36
CA GLN A 157 0.02 -38.82 -20.83
C GLN A 157 -0.71 -38.15 -19.66
N GLY A 158 -1.73 -37.35 -19.98
CA GLY A 158 -2.45 -36.52 -19.01
C GLY A 158 -1.82 -35.14 -18.83
N ASN A 159 -2.49 -34.25 -18.10
CA ASN A 159 -2.00 -32.89 -17.87
C ASN A 159 -0.86 -32.85 -16.84
N ASP A 160 -0.85 -33.80 -15.91
CA ASP A 160 0.16 -33.98 -14.86
C ASP A 160 1.18 -35.08 -15.19
N CYS A 161 1.07 -35.74 -16.36
CA CYS A 161 1.99 -36.79 -16.80
C CYS A 161 2.14 -37.93 -15.78
N LEU A 162 1.02 -38.40 -15.22
CA LEU A 162 0.96 -39.54 -14.31
C LEU A 162 0.35 -40.81 -14.94
N GLU A 163 -0.12 -40.72 -16.19
CA GLU A 163 -0.68 -41.83 -16.96
C GLU A 163 0.33 -42.33 -18.01
N VAL A 164 0.25 -43.60 -18.40
CA VAL A 164 1.16 -44.26 -19.38
C VAL A 164 0.39 -44.65 -20.63
#